data_AF-A0A942FUC6-F1
#
_entry.id   AF-A0A942FUC6-F1
#
_cell.length_a   1.000
_cell.length_b   1.000
_cell.length_c   1.000
_cell.angle_alpha   90.00
_cell.angle_beta   90.00
_cell.angle_gamma   90.00
#
_symmetry.space_group_name_H-M   'P 1'
#
loop_
_entity.id
_entity.type
_entity.pdbx_description
1 polymer ?
#
loop_
_entity_poly.entity_id
_entity_poly.type
_entity_poly.pdbx_seq_one_letter_code
_entity_poly.pdbx_strand_id
1 'polypeptide(L)'
;MSPFEIARETLKRLAQQRTVPTPDNYRALYHEIAGTAEHENFPEKPLKALAAALPRATPEQLRFARQLDGAIGARNWEGVQSALTDLLNRNAAEPPNWSALIRDLVLRLEARQTDLTPARKREALERVLSATPTPELLHTRLQGLLKGWAQGNAPEAAQDAGADPAAAGVAG
;
A
#
# COMPACT_ATOMS: atom_id res chain seq x y z
N MET A 1 -39.77 -12.77 -25.43
CA MET A 1 -39.25 -11.89 -26.49
C MET A 1 -37.93 -12.46 -26.95
N SER A 2 -37.70 -12.61 -28.25
CA SER A 2 -36.44 -13.14 -28.75
C SER A 2 -35.33 -12.08 -28.61
N PRO A 3 -34.05 -12.48 -28.41
CA PRO A 3 -32.93 -11.53 -28.33
C PRO A 3 -32.81 -10.60 -29.54
N PHE A 4 -33.28 -11.06 -30.72
CA PHE A 4 -33.31 -10.29 -31.96
C PHE A 4 -34.40 -9.19 -31.96
N GLU A 5 -35.57 -9.47 -31.39
CA GLU A 5 -36.67 -8.48 -31.28
C GLU A 5 -36.31 -7.36 -30.32
N ILE A 6 -35.69 -7.69 -29.19
CA ILE A 6 -35.17 -6.71 -28.21
C ILE A 6 -34.11 -5.82 -28.88
N ALA A 7 -33.16 -6.41 -29.61
CA ALA A 7 -32.12 -5.66 -30.33
C ALA A 7 -32.70 -4.73 -31.41
N ARG A 8 -33.80 -5.12 -32.07
CA ARG A 8 -34.47 -4.29 -33.07
C ARG A 8 -35.22 -3.13 -32.44
N GLU A 9 -35.89 -3.37 -31.31
CA GLU A 9 -36.57 -2.31 -30.56
C GLU A 9 -35.59 -1.32 -29.93
N THR A 10 -34.43 -1.77 -29.47
CA THR A 10 -33.41 -0.87 -28.90
C THR A 10 -32.89 0.09 -29.96
N LEU A 11 -32.51 -0.41 -31.13
CA LEU A 11 -32.07 0.43 -32.25
C LEU A 11 -33.17 1.42 -32.69
N LYS A 12 -34.43 0.97 -32.71
CA LYS A 12 -35.58 1.81 -33.05
C LYS A 12 -35.77 2.93 -32.03
N ARG A 13 -35.64 2.63 -30.74
CA ARG A 13 -35.80 3.59 -29.64
C ARG A 13 -34.63 4.58 -29.57
N LEU A 14 -33.41 4.11 -29.83
CA LEU A 14 -32.19 4.94 -29.92
C LEU A 14 -32.27 5.91 -31.10
N ALA A 15 -32.78 5.46 -32.25
CA ALA A 15 -33.05 6.31 -33.41
C ALA A 15 -34.17 7.34 -33.16
N GLN A 16 -35.23 6.96 -32.42
CA GLN A 16 -36.31 7.88 -32.05
C GLN A 16 -35.89 8.94 -31.03
N GLN A 17 -35.03 8.59 -30.07
CA GLN A 17 -34.55 9.52 -29.04
C GLN A 17 -33.40 10.43 -29.52
N ARG A 18 -32.86 10.21 -30.73
CA ARG A 18 -31.71 10.96 -31.30
C ARG A 18 -30.50 11.01 -30.37
N THR A 19 -30.36 10.02 -29.50
CA THR A 19 -29.19 9.84 -28.64
C THR A 19 -28.01 9.37 -29.48
N VAL A 20 -26.79 9.80 -29.16
CA VAL A 20 -25.59 9.32 -29.85
C VAL A 20 -25.52 7.80 -29.67
N PRO A 21 -25.38 7.00 -30.75
CA PRO A 21 -25.25 5.55 -30.68
C PRO A 21 -23.86 5.19 -30.14
N THR A 22 -23.65 5.45 -28.85
CA THR A 22 -22.52 4.92 -28.10
C THR A 22 -22.83 3.50 -27.64
N PRO A 23 -21.81 2.63 -27.51
CA PRO A 23 -21.98 1.29 -26.99
C PRO A 23 -22.70 1.24 -25.63
N ASP A 24 -22.47 2.24 -24.78
CA ASP A 24 -23.09 2.36 -23.46
C ASP A 24 -24.61 2.67 -23.55
N ASN A 25 -25.02 3.59 -24.41
CA ASN A 25 -26.45 3.93 -24.59
C ASN A 25 -27.25 2.76 -25.16
N TYR A 26 -26.66 1.99 -26.08
CA TYR A 26 -27.28 0.77 -26.60
C TYR A 26 -27.48 -0.26 -25.49
N ARG A 27 -26.48 -0.41 -24.63
CA ARG A 27 -26.49 -1.38 -23.53
C ARG A 27 -27.57 -1.06 -22.50
N ALA A 28 -27.68 0.20 -22.10
CA ALA A 28 -28.71 0.67 -21.18
C ALA A 28 -30.13 0.41 -21.71
N LEU A 29 -30.41 0.85 -22.95
CA LEU A 29 -31.71 0.64 -23.60
C LEU A 29 -32.02 -0.85 -23.83
N TYR A 30 -31.00 -1.67 -24.12
CA TYR A 30 -31.16 -3.11 -24.29
C TYR A 30 -31.55 -3.80 -23.00
N HIS A 31 -30.88 -3.49 -21.89
CA HIS A 31 -31.22 -4.05 -20.60
C HIS A 31 -32.58 -3.56 -20.09
N GLU A 32 -32.94 -2.29 -20.36
CA GLU A 32 -34.26 -1.72 -20.09
C GLU A 32 -35.38 -2.47 -20.82
N ILE A 33 -35.23 -2.71 -22.13
CA ILE A 33 -36.25 -3.42 -22.95
C ILE A 33 -36.26 -4.92 -22.65
N ALA A 34 -35.11 -5.52 -22.36
CA ALA A 34 -34.99 -6.94 -22.01
C ALA A 34 -35.52 -7.27 -20.60
N GLY A 35 -35.75 -6.25 -19.74
CA GLY A 35 -36.08 -6.46 -18.32
C GLY A 35 -34.97 -7.17 -17.54
N THR A 36 -33.73 -7.11 -18.03
CA THR A 36 -32.56 -7.73 -17.40
C THR A 36 -31.78 -6.65 -16.66
N ALA A 37 -31.31 -6.93 -15.44
CA ALA A 37 -30.46 -5.99 -14.73
C ALA A 37 -29.18 -5.72 -15.55
N GLU A 38 -28.80 -4.45 -15.69
CA GLU A 38 -27.49 -4.07 -16.22
C GLU A 38 -26.41 -4.75 -15.38
N HIS A 39 -25.88 -5.86 -15.88
CA HIS A 39 -24.66 -6.41 -15.33
C HIS A 39 -23.53 -5.68 -16.03
N GLU A 40 -22.84 -4.79 -15.29
CA GLU A 40 -21.52 -4.35 -15.69
C GLU A 40 -20.71 -5.61 -16.00
N ASN A 41 -20.23 -5.71 -17.24
CA ASN A 41 -19.38 -6.83 -17.62
C ASN A 41 -18.09 -6.72 -16.82
N PHE A 42 -17.98 -7.54 -15.77
CA PHE A 42 -16.75 -7.61 -15.00
C PHE A 42 -15.60 -8.03 -15.93
N PRO A 43 -14.59 -7.17 -16.13
CA PRO A 43 -13.61 -7.37 -17.18
C PRO A 43 -12.53 -8.34 -16.69
N GLU A 44 -12.88 -9.63 -16.57
CA GLU A 44 -12.01 -10.67 -16.02
C GLU A 44 -10.67 -10.79 -16.75
N LYS A 45 -10.71 -10.82 -18.09
CA LYS A 45 -9.51 -11.01 -18.92
C LYS A 45 -8.47 -9.89 -18.71
N PRO A 46 -8.81 -8.60 -18.85
CA PRO A 46 -7.84 -7.54 -18.63
C PRO A 46 -7.42 -7.43 -17.16
N LEU A 47 -8.30 -7.71 -16.19
CA LEU A 47 -7.92 -7.73 -14.78
C LEU A 47 -6.94 -8.86 -14.46
N LYS A 48 -7.10 -10.05 -15.05
CA LYS A 48 -6.12 -11.14 -14.95
C LYS A 48 -4.79 -10.79 -15.62
N ALA A 49 -4.83 -10.09 -16.74
CA ALA A 49 -3.61 -9.60 -17.40
C ALA A 49 -2.85 -8.60 -16.52
N LEU A 50 -3.56 -7.68 -15.86
CA LEU A 50 -3.00 -6.77 -14.86
C LEU A 50 -2.44 -7.54 -13.64
N ALA A 51 -3.19 -8.54 -13.14
CA ALA A 51 -2.77 -9.40 -12.03
C ALA A 51 -1.50 -10.22 -12.34
N ALA A 52 -1.31 -10.60 -13.61
CA ALA A 52 -0.12 -11.31 -14.08
C ALA A 52 1.09 -10.39 -14.25
N ALA A 53 0.89 -9.11 -14.54
CA ALA A 53 1.96 -8.13 -14.70
C ALA A 53 2.55 -7.63 -13.37
N LEU A 54 1.89 -7.89 -12.24
CA LEU A 54 2.35 -7.48 -10.91
C LEU A 54 3.58 -8.30 -10.46
N PRO A 55 4.59 -7.65 -9.82
CA PRO A 55 5.77 -8.33 -9.31
C PRO A 55 5.40 -9.31 -8.18
N ARG A 56 6.04 -10.47 -8.15
CA ARG A 56 5.81 -11.57 -7.18
C ARG A 56 7.08 -11.98 -6.44
N ALA A 57 7.93 -11.00 -6.12
CA ALA A 57 9.23 -11.23 -5.51
C ALA A 57 9.16 -11.42 -3.99
N THR A 58 8.22 -10.76 -3.31
CA THR A 58 8.08 -10.83 -1.85
C THR A 58 6.90 -11.72 -1.43
N PRO A 59 6.95 -12.36 -0.25
CA PRO A 59 5.82 -13.14 0.27
C PRO A 59 4.55 -12.29 0.43
N GLU A 60 4.69 -10.99 0.72
CA GLU A 60 3.57 -10.06 0.76
C GLU A 60 2.95 -9.83 -0.63
N GLN A 61 3.78 -9.62 -1.65
CA GLN A 61 3.33 -9.49 -3.04
C GLN A 61 2.58 -10.76 -3.50
N LEU A 62 3.03 -11.95 -3.09
CA LEU A 62 2.34 -13.21 -3.37
C LEU A 62 1.00 -13.37 -2.63
N ARG A 63 0.86 -12.82 -1.42
CA ARG A 63 -0.43 -12.80 -0.70
C ARG A 63 -1.40 -11.84 -1.40
N PHE A 64 -0.92 -10.66 -1.79
CA PHE A 64 -1.70 -9.68 -2.52
C PHE A 64 -2.20 -10.22 -3.87
N ALA A 65 -1.32 -10.82 -4.68
CA ALA A 65 -1.69 -11.40 -5.96
C ALA A 65 -2.79 -12.46 -5.82
N ARG A 66 -2.73 -13.31 -4.79
CA ARG A 66 -3.77 -14.31 -4.50
C ARG A 66 -5.10 -13.68 -4.09
N GLN A 67 -5.06 -12.61 -3.28
CA GLN A 67 -6.26 -11.89 -2.87
C GLN A 67 -6.94 -11.21 -4.07
N LEU A 68 -6.15 -10.60 -4.96
CA LEU A 68 -6.62 -9.99 -6.18
C LEU A 68 -7.21 -11.05 -7.14
N ASP A 69 -6.52 -12.16 -7.37
CA ASP A 69 -7.00 -13.27 -8.21
C ASP A 69 -8.32 -13.86 -7.66
N GLY A 70 -8.45 -13.97 -6.33
CA GLY A 70 -9.68 -14.40 -5.67
C GLY A 70 -10.84 -13.42 -5.87
N ALA A 71 -10.60 -12.11 -5.71
CA ALA A 71 -11.61 -11.07 -5.95
C ALA A 71 -12.04 -11.02 -7.43
N ILE A 72 -11.10 -11.23 -8.36
CA ILE A 72 -11.37 -11.35 -9.79
C ILE A 72 -12.21 -12.58 -10.10
N GLY A 73 -11.89 -13.74 -9.50
CA GLY A 73 -12.68 -14.97 -9.65
C GLY A 73 -14.10 -14.84 -9.09
N ALA A 74 -14.27 -14.09 -8.00
CA ALA A 74 -15.57 -13.80 -7.38
C ALA A 74 -16.35 -12.68 -8.09
N ARG A 75 -15.80 -12.07 -9.16
CA ARG A 75 -16.38 -10.89 -9.85
C ARG A 75 -16.71 -9.73 -8.89
N ASN A 76 -15.91 -9.58 -7.83
CA ASN A 76 -16.13 -8.57 -6.81
C ASN A 76 -15.29 -7.33 -7.09
N TRP A 77 -15.92 -6.29 -7.65
CA TRP A 77 -15.25 -5.03 -7.97
C TRP A 77 -14.75 -4.28 -6.72
N GLU A 78 -15.54 -4.26 -5.65
CA GLU A 78 -15.16 -3.63 -4.37
C GLU A 78 -13.92 -4.31 -3.75
N GLY A 79 -13.84 -5.64 -3.86
CA GLY A 79 -12.68 -6.42 -3.45
C GLY A 79 -11.41 -6.09 -4.26
N VAL A 80 -11.55 -5.87 -5.57
CA VAL A 80 -10.44 -5.44 -6.44
C VAL A 80 -9.97 -4.03 -6.09
N GLN A 81 -10.90 -3.10 -5.92
CA GLN A 81 -10.61 -1.70 -5.60
C GLN A 81 -9.94 -1.57 -4.22
N SER A 82 -10.49 -2.22 -3.20
CA SER A 82 -9.91 -2.22 -1.85
C SER A 82 -8.50 -2.79 -1.83
N ALA A 83 -8.28 -3.94 -2.49
CA ALA A 83 -6.95 -4.54 -2.60
C ALA A 83 -5.95 -3.56 -3.26
N LEU A 84 -6.31 -2.94 -4.39
CA LEU A 84 -5.44 -1.97 -5.08
C LEU A 84 -5.14 -0.74 -4.23
N THR A 85 -6.14 -0.24 -3.50
CA THR A 85 -5.98 0.94 -2.65
C THR A 85 -5.10 0.63 -1.45
N ASP A 86 -5.24 -0.56 -0.86
CA ASP A 86 -4.35 -1.06 0.20
C ASP A 86 -2.91 -1.21 -0.30
N LEU A 87 -2.70 -1.73 -1.51
CA LEU A 87 -1.37 -1.83 -2.11
C LEU A 87 -0.74 -0.44 -2.27
N LEU A 88 -1.48 0.52 -2.81
CA LEU A 88 -1.02 1.89 -3.01
C LEU A 88 -0.71 2.56 -1.68
N ASN A 89 -1.58 2.43 -0.68
CA ASN A 89 -1.40 3.02 0.65
C ASN A 89 -0.18 2.45 1.37
N ARG A 90 0.11 1.15 1.22
CA ARG A 90 1.32 0.52 1.78
C ARG A 90 2.60 1.09 1.17
N ASN A 91 2.59 1.37 -0.14
CA ASN A 91 3.72 1.97 -0.84
C ASN A 91 3.79 3.49 -0.72
N ALA A 92 2.70 4.13 -0.27
CA ALA A 92 2.62 5.57 -0.07
C ALA A 92 3.19 6.03 1.27
N ALA A 93 3.75 5.13 2.09
CA ALA A 93 4.55 5.53 3.24
C ALA A 93 5.67 6.47 2.74
N GLU A 94 5.61 7.73 3.17
CA GLU A 94 6.57 8.76 2.77
C GLU A 94 7.99 8.22 2.94
N PRO A 95 8.84 8.31 1.91
CA PRO A 95 10.22 7.87 2.05
C PRO A 95 10.84 8.64 3.22
N PRO A 96 11.52 7.95 4.15
CA PRO A 96 12.11 8.59 5.31
C PRO A 96 12.97 9.79 4.89
N ASN A 97 12.78 10.94 5.53
CA ASN A 97 13.48 12.18 5.18
C ASN A 97 14.94 12.16 5.65
N TRP A 98 15.76 11.38 4.94
CA TRP A 98 17.20 11.26 5.17
C TRP A 98 17.92 12.61 5.09
N SER A 99 17.46 13.54 4.24
CA SER A 99 18.11 14.83 4.07
C SER A 99 18.09 15.67 5.35
N ALA A 100 16.94 15.70 6.05
CA ALA A 100 16.79 16.38 7.33
C ALA A 100 17.57 15.66 8.43
N LEU A 101 17.47 14.33 8.47
CA LEU A 101 18.16 13.51 9.48
C LEU A 101 19.68 13.65 9.40
N ILE A 102 20.26 13.59 8.20
CA ILE A 102 21.71 13.72 8.00
C ILE A 102 22.18 15.11 8.39
N ARG A 103 21.42 16.15 8.03
CA ARG A 103 21.73 17.54 8.40
C ARG A 103 21.76 17.70 9.92
N ASP A 104 20.75 17.20 10.62
CA ASP A 104 20.69 17.25 12.09
C ASP A 104 21.80 16.42 12.74
N LEU A 105 22.16 15.28 12.15
CA LEU A 105 23.25 14.44 12.62
C LEU A 105 24.61 15.12 12.51
N VAL A 106 24.92 15.76 11.38
CA VAL A 106 26.15 16.53 11.19
C VAL A 106 26.21 17.68 12.19
N LEU A 107 25.12 18.46 12.30
CA LEU A 107 25.05 19.59 13.23
C LEU A 107 25.27 19.16 14.69
N ARG A 108 24.67 18.04 15.12
CA ARG A 108 24.81 17.52 16.49
C ARG A 108 26.15 16.84 16.76
N LEU A 109 26.81 16.29 15.75
CA LEU A 109 28.16 15.78 15.86
C LEU A 109 29.17 16.90 16.09
N GLU A 110 28.97 18.05 15.43
CA GLU A 110 29.83 19.22 15.57
C GLU A 110 29.51 20.05 16.82
N ALA A 111 28.27 19.98 17.32
CA ALA A 111 27.86 20.64 18.54
C ALA A 111 28.64 20.12 19.76
N ARG A 112 29.37 21.04 20.43
CA ARG A 112 30.05 20.76 21.70
C ARG A 112 29.00 20.67 22.81
N GLN A 113 28.87 19.50 23.42
CA GLN A 113 28.03 19.27 24.59
C GLN A 113 28.93 18.93 25.78
N THR A 114 28.61 19.47 26.95
CA THR A 114 29.40 19.32 28.18
C THR A 114 29.44 17.87 28.66
N ASP A 115 28.37 17.11 28.43
CA ASP A 115 28.20 15.75 28.94
C ASP A 115 28.58 14.64 27.93
N LEU A 116 28.84 15.01 26.66
CA LEU A 116 29.06 14.04 25.58
C LEU A 116 30.22 14.44 24.67
N THR A 117 31.35 13.74 24.80
CA THR A 117 32.54 13.98 23.98
C THR A 117 32.31 13.59 22.51
N PRO A 118 32.96 14.26 21.56
CA PRO A 118 32.85 13.92 20.13
C PRO A 118 33.28 12.49 19.82
N ALA A 119 34.22 11.92 20.58
CA ALA A 119 34.62 10.53 20.46
C ALA A 119 33.48 9.55 20.81
N ARG A 120 32.75 9.81 21.91
CA ARG A 120 31.63 8.97 22.36
C ARG A 120 30.43 9.02 21.41
N LYS A 121 30.19 10.17 20.77
CA LYS A 121 29.18 10.31 19.69
C LYS A 121 29.53 9.47 18.47
N ARG A 122 30.79 9.49 18.02
CA ARG A 122 31.27 8.68 16.89
C ARG A 122 31.17 7.19 17.18
N GLU A 123 31.56 6.76 18.37
CA GLU A 123 31.49 5.36 18.78
C GLU A 123 30.03 4.85 18.85
N ALA A 124 29.10 5.67 19.35
CA ALA A 124 27.68 5.33 19.36
C ALA A 124 27.09 5.20 17.94
N LEU A 125 27.50 6.08 17.02
CA LEU A 125 27.10 6.01 15.61
C LEU A 125 27.64 4.74 14.94
N GLU A 126 28.93 4.46 15.11
CA GLU A 126 29.58 3.25 14.58
C GLU A 126 28.90 1.98 15.11
N ARG A 127 28.50 1.98 16.39
CA ARG A 127 27.75 0.88 16.99
C ARG A 127 26.38 0.67 16.34
N VAL A 128 25.65 1.74 16.02
CA VAL A 128 24.34 1.63 15.35
C VAL A 128 24.49 1.18 13.90
N LEU A 129 25.51 1.68 13.19
CA LEU A 129 25.80 1.31 11.81
C LEU A 129 26.26 -0.14 11.69
N SER A 130 27.10 -0.62 12.62
CA SER A 130 27.56 -2.01 12.67
C SER A 130 26.49 -3.00 13.15
N ALA A 131 25.58 -2.58 14.03
CA ALA A 131 24.52 -3.44 14.55
C ALA A 131 23.29 -3.58 13.63
N THR A 132 23.14 -2.74 12.59
CA THR A 132 21.91 -2.67 11.80
C THR A 132 22.15 -3.03 10.32
N PRO A 133 21.84 -4.27 9.89
CA PRO A 133 21.98 -4.66 8.48
C PRO A 133 20.81 -4.21 7.58
N THR A 134 19.67 -3.81 8.15
CA THR A 134 18.45 -3.47 7.39
C THR A 134 18.25 -1.95 7.24
N PRO A 135 18.06 -1.42 6.01
CA PRO A 135 17.90 0.02 5.76
C PRO A 135 16.69 0.66 6.46
N GLU A 136 15.60 -0.08 6.62
CA GLU A 136 14.35 0.41 7.21
C GLU A 136 14.49 0.71 8.71
N LEU A 137 15.20 -0.17 9.43
CA LEU A 137 15.46 0.02 10.87
C LEU A 137 16.54 1.06 11.13
N LEU A 138 17.45 1.30 10.17
CA LEU A 138 18.56 2.24 10.30
C LEU A 138 18.05 3.66 10.56
N HIS A 139 17.03 4.10 9.81
CA HIS A 139 16.43 5.42 9.98
C HIS A 139 15.87 5.62 11.40
N THR A 140 15.07 4.67 11.89
CA THR A 140 14.46 4.71 13.22
C THR A 140 15.51 4.69 14.34
N ARG A 141 16.57 3.87 14.19
CA ARG A 141 17.67 3.79 15.16
C ARG A 141 18.49 5.08 15.22
N LEU A 142 18.79 5.70 14.08
CA LEU A 142 19.47 7.00 14.04
C LEU A 142 18.62 8.12 14.65
N GLN A 143 17.31 8.14 14.39
CA GLN A 143 16.39 9.08 15.04
C GLN A 143 16.37 8.90 16.57
N GLY A 144 16.35 7.65 17.05
CA GLY A 144 16.42 7.33 18.48
C GLY A 144 17.73 7.81 19.12
N LEU A 145 18.86 7.61 18.44
CA LEU A 145 20.17 8.08 18.88
C LEU A 145 20.26 9.62 18.91
N LEU A 146 19.71 10.33 17.92
CA LEU A 146 19.60 11.78 17.92
C LEU A 146 18.76 12.31 19.10
N LYS A 147 17.65 11.64 19.41
CA LYS A 147 16.81 11.95 20.59
C LYS A 147 17.55 11.67 21.89
N GLY A 148 18.30 10.57 21.99
CA GLY A 148 19.14 10.26 23.16
C GLY A 148 20.20 11.34 23.41
N TRP A 149 20.89 11.80 22.36
CA TRP A 149 21.82 12.93 22.46
C TRP A 149 21.16 14.27 22.80
N ALA A 150 19.87 14.46 22.47
CA ALA A 150 19.11 15.64 22.87
C ALA A 150 18.74 15.63 24.35
N GLN A 151 18.56 14.44 24.93
CA GLN A 151 18.14 14.26 26.32
C GLN A 151 19.32 14.13 27.30
N GLY A 152 20.57 14.08 26.80
CA GLY A 152 21.77 13.95 27.64
C GLY A 152 22.01 12.54 28.20
N ASN A 153 21.12 11.57 27.92
CA ASN A 153 21.33 10.17 28.28
C ASN A 153 22.08 9.43 27.16
N ALA A 154 23.26 8.88 27.51
CA ALA A 154 23.90 7.84 26.71
C ALA A 154 22.94 6.65 26.54
N PRO A 155 22.97 5.93 25.40
CA PRO A 155 21.88 5.05 25.03
C PRO A 155 21.94 3.74 25.83
N GLU A 156 21.13 3.62 26.87
CA GLU A 156 20.70 2.33 27.44
C GLU A 156 19.29 1.93 26.91
N ALA A 157 18.63 2.81 26.16
CA ALA A 157 17.25 2.64 25.69
C ALA A 157 17.10 1.84 24.37
N ALA A 158 18.02 0.92 24.06
CA ALA A 158 17.94 0.08 22.86
C ALA A 158 17.61 -1.39 23.14
N GLN A 159 17.43 -1.79 24.41
CA GLN A 159 17.17 -3.18 24.78
C GLN A 159 15.69 -3.51 25.05
N ASP A 160 14.79 -2.53 25.19
CA ASP A 160 13.44 -2.83 25.73
C ASP A 160 12.24 -2.48 24.83
N ALA A 161 12.45 -2.34 23.51
CA ALA A 161 11.35 -2.22 22.54
C ALA A 161 11.14 -3.51 21.73
N GLY A 162 11.42 -4.66 22.35
CA GLY A 162 11.22 -5.99 21.81
C GLY A 162 10.44 -6.91 22.74
N ALA A 163 9.67 -6.37 23.70
CA ALA A 163 8.73 -7.16 24.48
C ALA A 163 7.45 -7.34 23.68
N ASP A 164 7.34 -8.49 23.01
CA ASP A 164 6.08 -9.06 22.54
C ASP A 164 5.03 -9.02 23.68
N PRO A 165 3.85 -8.40 23.49
CA PRO A 165 2.75 -8.56 24.44
C PRO A 165 1.92 -9.84 24.18
N ALA A 166 2.42 -10.81 23.41
CA ALA A 166 1.63 -11.93 22.91
C ALA A 166 1.77 -13.27 23.67
N ALA A 167 2.34 -13.30 24.88
CA ALA A 167 2.54 -14.57 25.61
C ALA A 167 2.14 -14.54 27.10
N ALA A 168 1.13 -13.76 27.48
CA ALA A 168 0.51 -13.86 28.81
C ALA A 168 -1.01 -14.01 28.67
N GLY A 169 -1.46 -15.26 28.46
CA GLY A 169 -2.90 -15.52 28.41
C GLY A 169 -3.35 -16.91 28.01
N VAL A 170 -2.65 -18.00 28.39
CA VAL A 170 -3.27 -19.34 28.49
C VAL A 170 -2.57 -20.17 29.57
N ALA A 171 -3.01 -20.03 30.82
CA ALA A 171 -2.92 -21.08 31.86
C ALA A 171 -3.72 -20.61 33.09
N GLY A 172 -4.88 -21.23 33.30
CA GLY A 172 -5.80 -20.98 34.41
C GLY A 172 -7.13 -21.63 34.14
#